data_AF-A0A418Y5C9-F1
#
_entry.id   AF-A0A418Y5C9-F1
#
_cell.length_a   1.000
_cell.length_b   1.000
_cell.length_c   1.000
_cell.angle_alpha   90.00
_cell.angle_beta   90.00
_cell.angle_gamma   90.00
#
_symmetry.space_group_name_H-M   'P 1'
#
loop_
_entity.id
_entity.type
_entity.pdbx_description
1 polymer ?
#
loop_
_entity_poly.entity_id
_entity_poly.type
_entity_poly.pdbx_seq_one_letter_code
_entity_poly.pdbx_strand_id
1 'polypeptide(L)'
;MNSANERESFSERLQQALKNAHYSPDSPTRLAREFNIRFDGRPITVHAARKWLVGEAIPTQEKLRMIAHWLGVPAEWLRFGGAEDASTSTEHANGASRFESADVKLIADLQRLDEHHRQIAREFIRMLVRMNNQK
;
A
#
# COMPACT_ATOMS: atom_id res chain seq x y z
N MET A 1 -18.37 11.88 -3.81
CA MET A 1 -17.22 12.20 -2.94
C MET A 1 -16.34 13.19 -3.69
N ASN A 2 -15.97 14.31 -3.06
CA ASN A 2 -15.36 15.45 -3.74
C ASN A 2 -13.88 15.17 -4.04
N SER A 3 -13.42 15.31 -5.28
CA SER A 3 -12.02 15.00 -5.68
C SER A 3 -10.96 15.89 -4.98
N ALA A 4 -11.40 16.97 -4.31
CA ALA A 4 -10.56 17.74 -3.39
C ALA A 4 -10.22 16.94 -2.12
N ASN A 5 -11.22 16.27 -1.54
CA ASN A 5 -11.08 15.46 -0.34
C ASN A 5 -10.14 14.26 -0.57
N GLU A 6 -10.24 13.60 -1.73
CA GLU A 6 -9.37 12.46 -2.06
C GLU A 6 -7.89 12.85 -2.15
N ARG A 7 -7.59 14.02 -2.74
CA ARG A 7 -6.21 14.50 -2.85
C ARG A 7 -5.64 14.93 -1.50
N GLU A 8 -6.47 15.53 -0.66
CA GLU A 8 -6.11 15.91 0.71
C GLU A 8 -5.82 14.67 1.56
N SER A 9 -6.71 13.67 1.57
CA SER A 9 -6.46 12.42 2.30
C SER A 9 -5.26 11.64 1.77
N PHE A 10 -5.00 11.66 0.46
CA PHE A 10 -3.76 11.12 -0.11
C PHE A 10 -2.52 11.83 0.45
N SER A 11 -2.56 13.16 0.50
CA SER A 11 -1.47 13.99 1.02
C SER A 11 -1.17 13.68 2.49
N GLU A 12 -2.20 13.57 3.31
CA GLU A 12 -2.07 13.20 4.73
C GLU A 12 -1.41 11.82 4.88
N ARG A 13 -1.87 10.82 4.13
CA ARG A 13 -1.29 9.47 4.16
C ARG A 13 0.16 9.46 3.68
N LEU A 14 0.48 10.22 2.64
CA LEU A 14 1.84 10.35 2.13
C LEU A 14 2.77 10.97 3.20
N GLN A 15 2.33 12.04 3.85
CA GLN A 15 3.09 12.67 4.94
C GLN A 15 3.26 11.70 6.13
N GLN A 16 2.23 10.93 6.47
CA GLN A 16 2.30 9.94 7.54
C GLN A 16 3.30 8.82 7.19
N ALA A 17 3.24 8.29 5.97
CA ALA A 17 4.17 7.25 5.51
C ALA A 17 5.62 7.75 5.50
N LEU A 18 5.85 9.01 5.12
CA LEU A 18 7.17 9.64 5.22
C LEU A 18 7.67 9.73 6.66
N LYS A 19 6.82 10.17 7.60
CA LYS A 19 7.15 10.21 9.04
C LYS A 19 7.51 8.82 9.58
N ASN A 20 6.72 7.80 9.24
CA ASN A 20 6.94 6.42 9.66
C ASN A 20 8.25 5.85 9.10
N ALA A 21 8.63 6.24 7.89
CA ALA A 21 9.91 5.88 7.26
C ALA A 21 11.07 6.81 7.67
N HIS A 22 10.92 7.63 8.71
CA HIS A 22 11.91 8.58 9.22
C HIS A 22 12.37 9.66 8.22
N TYR A 23 11.56 9.97 7.21
CA TYR A 23 11.78 11.10 6.31
C TYR A 23 11.02 12.35 6.78
N SER A 24 11.56 13.53 6.47
CA SER A 24 10.89 14.79 6.76
C SER A 24 9.73 15.01 5.76
N PRO A 25 8.47 15.08 6.23
CA PRO A 25 7.30 15.26 5.36
C PRO A 25 7.24 16.65 4.73
N ASP A 26 7.91 17.65 5.32
CA ASP A 26 7.85 19.05 4.91
C ASP A 26 8.89 19.43 3.85
N SER A 27 9.61 18.45 3.29
CA SER A 27 10.69 18.71 2.34
C SER A 27 10.40 18.14 0.95
N PRO A 28 9.70 18.90 0.07
CA PRO A 28 9.50 18.53 -1.33
C PRO A 28 10.81 18.24 -2.08
N THR A 29 11.87 18.98 -1.76
CA THR A 29 13.19 18.79 -2.36
C THR A 29 13.77 17.42 -2.02
N ARG A 30 13.67 17.00 -0.75
CA ARG A 30 14.14 15.68 -0.33
C ARG A 30 13.29 14.57 -0.94
N LEU A 31 11.96 14.73 -0.97
CA LEU A 31 11.05 13.78 -1.60
C LEU A 31 11.42 13.57 -3.09
N ALA A 32 11.58 14.65 -3.85
CA ALA A 32 11.94 14.58 -5.26
C ALA A 32 13.31 13.92 -5.48
N ARG A 33 14.31 14.28 -4.66
CA ARG A 33 15.65 13.69 -4.74
C ARG A 33 15.62 12.18 -4.48
N GLU A 34 15.03 11.76 -3.38
CA GLU A 34 15.00 10.35 -2.99
C GLU A 34 14.16 9.50 -3.96
N PHE A 35 13.08 10.06 -4.49
CA PHE A 35 12.29 9.43 -5.54
C PHE A 35 13.11 9.25 -6.82
N ASN A 36 13.76 10.31 -7.31
CA ASN A 36 14.52 10.28 -8.58
C ASN A 36 15.73 9.35 -8.52
N ILE A 37 16.33 9.13 -7.34
CA ILE A 37 17.43 8.17 -7.16
C ILE A 37 16.93 6.72 -7.31
N ARG A 38 15.67 6.44 -6.98
CA ARG A 38 15.08 5.09 -6.98
C ARG A 38 14.27 4.76 -8.23
N PHE A 39 14.06 5.74 -9.11
CA PHE A 39 13.13 5.61 -10.21
C PHE A 39 13.86 5.72 -11.55
N ASP A 40 13.88 4.62 -12.30
CA ASP A 40 14.51 4.53 -13.63
C ASP A 40 13.69 5.21 -14.74
N GLY A 41 12.48 5.67 -14.44
CA GLY A 41 11.60 6.34 -15.39
C GLY A 41 11.83 7.85 -15.48
N ARG A 42 10.82 8.58 -15.95
CA ARG A 42 10.89 10.05 -16.05
C ARG A 42 10.98 10.69 -14.65
N PRO A 43 12.05 11.43 -14.33
CA PRO A 43 12.21 12.04 -13.02
C PRO A 43 11.09 13.04 -12.74
N ILE A 44 10.85 13.30 -11.47
CA ILE A 44 9.90 14.31 -11.00
C ILE A 44 10.63 15.59 -10.64
N THR A 45 9.94 16.72 -10.81
CA THR A 45 10.41 18.02 -10.33
C THR A 45 10.05 18.21 -8.86
N VAL A 46 10.78 19.09 -8.16
CA VAL A 46 10.45 19.51 -6.78
C VAL A 46 9.03 20.09 -6.71
N HIS A 47 8.59 20.79 -7.76
CA HIS A 47 7.23 21.31 -7.86
C HIS A 47 6.18 20.19 -7.87
N ALA A 48 6.41 19.11 -8.63
CA ALA A 48 5.50 17.95 -8.63
C ALA A 48 5.43 17.29 -7.24
N ALA A 49 6.59 17.11 -6.58
CA ALA A 49 6.65 16.60 -5.20
C ALA A 49 5.88 17.49 -4.22
N ARG A 50 6.00 18.82 -4.32
CA ARG A 50 5.22 19.77 -3.51
C ARG A 50 3.73 19.55 -3.71
N LYS A 51 3.26 19.45 -4.97
CA LYS A 51 1.84 19.24 -5.26
C LYS A 51 1.26 17.98 -4.62
N TRP A 52 2.07 16.94 -4.46
CA TRP A 52 1.66 15.70 -3.78
C TRP A 52 1.56 15.89 -2.26
N LEU A 53 2.54 16.59 -1.67
CA LEU A 53 2.59 16.84 -0.22
C LEU A 53 1.56 17.86 0.29
N VAL A 54 0.94 18.63 -0.61
CA VAL A 54 -0.10 19.63 -0.25
C VAL A 54 -1.49 19.23 -0.77
N GLY A 55 -1.64 18.03 -1.35
CA GLY A 55 -2.93 17.57 -1.88
C GLY A 55 -3.42 18.33 -3.12
N GLU A 56 -2.55 19.03 -3.85
CA GLU A 56 -2.90 19.68 -5.11
C GLU A 56 -2.96 18.67 -6.28
N ALA A 57 -2.25 17.54 -6.19
CA ALA A 57 -2.26 16.50 -7.22
C ALA A 57 -1.96 15.11 -6.64
N ILE A 58 -2.45 14.08 -7.32
CA ILE A 58 -2.07 12.67 -7.07
C ILE A 58 -1.09 12.25 -8.19
N PRO A 59 0.01 11.52 -7.87
CA PRO A 59 0.90 10.97 -8.88
C PRO A 59 0.21 9.97 -9.81
N THR A 60 0.76 9.78 -11.00
CA THR A 60 0.37 8.66 -11.89
C THR A 60 0.57 7.32 -11.19
N GLN A 61 -0.18 6.29 -11.59
CA GLN A 61 -0.14 4.96 -10.99
C GLN A 61 1.27 4.37 -10.85
N GLU A 62 2.13 4.55 -11.85
CA GLU A 62 3.52 4.09 -11.83
C GLU A 62 4.33 4.74 -10.69
N LYS A 63 4.33 6.07 -10.65
CA LYS A 63 4.99 6.86 -9.60
C LYS A 63 4.42 6.57 -8.22
N LEU A 64 3.11 6.36 -8.12
CA LEU A 64 2.44 6.00 -6.89
C LEU A 64 2.94 4.64 -6.37
N ARG A 65 3.02 3.61 -7.23
CA ARG A 65 3.58 2.30 -6.87
C ARG A 65 5.03 2.39 -6.41
N MET A 66 5.83 3.22 -7.06
CA MET A 66 7.23 3.45 -6.65
C MET A 66 7.32 4.08 -5.25
N ILE A 67 6.53 5.13 -4.97
CA ILE A 67 6.49 5.76 -3.64
C ILE A 67 6.02 4.74 -2.59
N ALA A 68 4.97 3.99 -2.88
CA ALA A 68 4.44 2.97 -1.99
C ALA A 68 5.48 1.89 -1.67
N HIS A 69 6.19 1.40 -2.69
CA HIS A 69 7.28 0.44 -2.54
C HIS A 69 8.43 1.00 -1.69
N TRP A 70 8.87 2.23 -1.97
CA TRP A 70 9.93 2.88 -1.22
C TRP A 70 9.56 3.10 0.26
N LEU A 71 8.31 3.48 0.54
CA LEU A 71 7.83 3.74 1.90
C LEU A 71 7.34 2.47 2.62
N GLY A 72 7.32 1.32 1.95
CA GLY A 72 6.87 0.05 2.53
C GLY A 72 5.38 -0.01 2.85
N VAL A 73 4.53 0.69 2.09
CA VAL A 73 3.06 0.72 2.27
C VAL A 73 2.34 0.24 1.00
N PRO A 74 1.09 -0.26 1.08
CA PRO A 74 0.32 -0.61 -0.11
C PRO A 74 -0.04 0.61 -0.95
N ALA A 75 0.02 0.48 -2.28
CA ALA A 75 -0.33 1.56 -3.21
C ALA A 75 -1.80 1.96 -3.11
N GLU A 76 -2.70 0.99 -2.94
CA GLU A 76 -4.14 1.26 -2.77
C GLU A 76 -4.43 1.98 -1.45
N TRP A 77 -3.80 1.56 -0.36
CA TRP A 77 -3.87 2.27 0.91
C TRP A 77 -3.37 3.71 0.78
N LEU A 78 -2.25 3.94 0.10
CA LEU A 78 -1.73 5.29 -0.09
C LEU A 78 -2.71 6.16 -0.88
N ARG A 79 -3.33 5.61 -1.94
CA ARG A 79 -4.26 6.34 -2.81
C ARG A 79 -5.63 6.58 -2.17
N PHE A 80 -6.25 5.55 -1.63
CA PHE A 80 -7.65 5.55 -1.21
C PHE A 80 -7.83 5.47 0.31
N GLY A 81 -6.81 5.04 1.04
CA GLY A 81 -6.88 4.78 2.48
C GLY A 81 -7.20 3.32 2.79
N GLY A 82 -7.13 2.97 4.08
CA GLY A 82 -7.73 1.74 4.61
C GLY A 82 -9.23 1.92 4.76
N ALA A 83 -10.00 0.83 4.70
CA ALA A 83 -11.46 0.82 4.75
C ALA A 83 -12.05 1.18 6.14
N GLU A 84 -11.58 2.27 6.74
CA GLU A 84 -12.04 2.76 8.04
C GLU A 84 -13.25 3.73 7.87
N ASP A 85 -13.59 4.14 6.63
CA ASP A 85 -14.64 5.12 6.31
C ASP A 85 -15.63 4.66 5.22
N ALA A 86 -16.00 3.37 5.20
CA ALA A 86 -17.02 2.86 4.29
C ALA A 86 -18.03 1.96 5.01
N SER A 87 -18.81 2.56 5.92
CA SER A 87 -20.17 2.10 6.11
C SER A 87 -20.96 2.39 4.82
N THR A 88 -21.48 1.33 4.21
CA THR A 88 -22.34 1.32 3.02
C THR A 88 -21.62 1.38 1.66
N SER A 89 -21.14 0.24 1.20
CA SER A 89 -21.44 -0.28 -0.16
C SER A 89 -21.05 -1.75 -0.21
N THR A 90 -22.08 -2.57 -0.04
CA THR A 90 -22.07 -4.02 -0.15
C THR A 90 -21.72 -4.45 -1.59
N GLU A 91 -21.12 -5.64 -1.70
CA GLU A 91 -21.04 -6.46 -2.93
C GLU A 91 -19.94 -6.06 -3.93
N HIS A 92 -18.68 -6.35 -3.56
CA HIS A 92 -17.63 -6.96 -4.42
C HIS A 92 -16.18 -6.71 -3.96
N ALA A 93 -15.96 -5.98 -2.85
CA ALA A 93 -14.62 -5.72 -2.30
C ALA A 93 -14.22 -6.60 -1.11
N ASN A 94 -14.91 -7.72 -0.86
CA ASN A 94 -14.78 -8.49 0.39
C ASN A 94 -13.56 -9.43 0.47
N GLY A 95 -12.61 -9.31 -0.46
CA GLY A 95 -11.47 -10.23 -0.60
C GLY A 95 -10.09 -9.61 -0.49
N ALA A 96 -9.93 -8.29 -0.31
CA ALA A 96 -8.59 -7.67 -0.29
C ALA A 96 -8.20 -7.15 1.11
N SER A 97 -9.13 -6.55 1.83
CA SER A 97 -8.84 -5.87 3.11
C SER A 97 -8.71 -6.80 4.32
N ARG A 98 -9.28 -8.02 4.27
CA ARG A 98 -9.04 -9.05 5.30
C ARG A 98 -7.73 -9.80 5.12
N PHE A 99 -7.18 -9.78 3.90
CA PHE A 99 -5.98 -10.50 3.52
C PHE A 99 -4.74 -9.82 4.09
N GLU A 100 -4.63 -8.49 4.07
CA GLU A 100 -3.33 -7.85 4.34
C GLU A 100 -2.80 -8.03 5.77
N SER A 101 -3.61 -7.87 6.83
CA SER A 101 -3.10 -8.02 8.21
C SER A 101 -3.06 -9.48 8.69
N ALA A 102 -4.07 -10.27 8.34
CA ALA A 102 -4.13 -11.67 8.74
C ALA A 102 -3.14 -12.52 7.94
N ASP A 103 -2.97 -12.28 6.64
CA ASP A 103 -2.04 -13.05 5.82
C ASP A 103 -0.60 -12.67 6.07
N VAL A 104 -0.29 -11.40 6.34
CA VAL A 104 1.06 -11.01 6.77
C VAL A 104 1.43 -11.72 8.08
N LYS A 105 0.49 -11.82 9.02
CA LYS A 105 0.70 -12.57 10.27
C LYS A 105 0.81 -14.08 10.03
N LEU A 106 -0.02 -14.66 9.16
CA LEU A 106 0.06 -16.07 8.79
C LEU A 106 1.38 -16.42 8.10
N ILE A 107 1.89 -15.55 7.22
CA ILE A 107 3.19 -15.72 6.56
C ILE A 107 4.31 -15.68 7.61
N ALA A 108 4.26 -14.72 8.54
CA ALA A 108 5.22 -14.65 9.63
C ALA A 108 5.15 -15.91 10.54
N ASP A 109 3.96 -16.39 10.86
CA ASP A 109 3.75 -17.58 11.69
C ASP A 109 4.23 -18.86 10.96
N LEU A 110 3.97 -19.00 9.66
CA LEU A 110 4.45 -20.12 8.83
C LEU A 110 5.99 -20.18 8.74
N GLN A 111 6.66 -19.03 8.75
CA GLN A 111 8.12 -18.96 8.77
C GLN A 111 8.72 -19.41 10.12
N ARG A 112 7.97 -19.26 11.22
CA ARG A 112 8.37 -19.70 12.57
C ARG A 112 8.19 -21.21 12.80
N LEU A 113 7.44 -21.89 11.94
CA LEU A 113 7.26 -23.33 12.00
C LEU A 113 8.49 -24.09 11.48
N ASP A 114 8.74 -25.25 12.07
CA ASP A 114 9.68 -26.26 11.56
C ASP A 114 9.21 -26.82 10.20
N GLU A 115 10.15 -27.37 9.43
CA GLU A 115 9.91 -27.84 8.06
C GLU A 115 8.77 -28.87 7.99
N HIS A 116 8.67 -29.78 8.96
CA HIS A 116 7.59 -30.77 9.00
C HIS A 116 6.21 -30.12 9.15
N HIS A 117 6.08 -29.16 10.06
CA HIS A 117 4.81 -28.45 10.31
C HIS A 117 4.43 -27.52 9.15
N ARG A 118 5.43 -26.89 8.52
CA ARG A 118 5.24 -26.05 7.34
C ARG A 118 4.70 -26.85 6.16
N GLN A 119 5.21 -28.08 5.97
CA GLN A 119 4.73 -28.96 4.91
C GLN A 119 3.27 -29.39 5.14
N ILE A 120 2.89 -29.71 6.37
CA ILE A 120 1.50 -30.04 6.73
C ILE A 120 0.57 -28.86 6.44
N ALA A 121 0.96 -27.64 6.84
CA ALA A 121 0.15 -26.45 6.59
C ALA A 121 -0.04 -26.19 5.09
N ARG A 122 1.01 -26.37 4.27
CA ARG A 122 0.94 -26.25 2.81
C ARG A 122 0.00 -27.30 2.18
N GLU A 123 0.03 -28.54 2.65
CA GLU A 123 -0.88 -29.58 2.18
C GLU A 123 -2.33 -29.27 2.52
N PHE A 124 -2.59 -28.78 3.72
CA PHE A 124 -3.93 -28.36 4.14
C PHE A 124 -4.47 -27.22 3.27
N ILE A 125 -3.66 -26.19 3.02
CA ILE A 125 -4.06 -25.08 2.15
C ILE A 125 -4.35 -25.60 0.74
N ARG A 126 -3.48 -26.45 0.17
CA ARG A 126 -3.70 -27.06 -1.15
C ARG A 126 -4.99 -27.87 -1.20
N MET A 127 -5.30 -28.64 -0.15
CA MET A 127 -6.53 -29.40 -0.04
C MET A 127 -7.77 -28.49 -0.05
N LEU A 128 -7.77 -27.44 0.79
CA LEU A 128 -8.89 -26.50 0.88
C LEU A 128 -9.13 -25.75 -0.44
N VAL A 129 -8.07 -25.34 -1.13
CA VAL A 129 -8.17 -24.70 -2.46
C VAL A 129 -8.81 -25.64 -3.49
N ARG A 130 -8.39 -26.91 -3.49
CA ARG A 130 -9.01 -27.92 -4.37
C ARG A 130 -10.49 -28.09 -4.08
N MET A 131 -10.89 -28.13 -2.82
CA MET A 131 -12.30 -28.29 -2.43
C MET A 131 -13.16 -27.09 -2.83
N ASN A 132 -12.61 -25.87 -2.76
CA ASN A 132 -13.32 -24.66 -3.16
C ASN A 132 -13.57 -24.58 -4.68
N ASN A 133 -12.66 -25.14 -5.48
CA ASN A 133 -12.74 -25.15 -6.95
C ASN A 133 -13.57 -26.31 -7.52
N GLN A 134 -14.18 -27.14 -6.67
CA GLN A 134 -15.02 -28.30 -7.06
C GLN A 134 -16.52 -28.07 -6.76
N LYS A 135 -16.89 -26.84 -6.38
CA LYS A 135 -18.28 -26.36 -6.28
C LYS A 135 -18.56 -25.40 -7.43
#